data_AF-A0A3M1YFB1-F1
#
_entry.id   AF-A0A3M1YFB1-F1
#
_cell.length_a   1.000
_cell.length_b   1.000
_cell.length_c   1.000
_cell.angle_alpha   90.00
_cell.angle_beta   90.00
_cell.angle_gamma   90.00
#
_symmetry.space_group_name_H-M   'P 1'
#
loop_
_entity.id
_entity.type
_entity.pdbx_description
1 polymer ?
#
loop_
_entity_poly.entity_id
_entity_poly.type
_entity_poly.pdbx_seq_one_letter_code
_entity_poly.pdbx_strand_id
1 'polypeptide(L)'
;MVDLQQYPDFQALDVALVSIAFDPATEQAAVIDDYGIPPNVPMLVDADGAVSRAYDVLKWAVRTGEPGHTFVLVDENGKIVWIKDYGSPDLPNPVMYVDPAELVDYIRRNLD
;
A
#
# COMPACT_ATOMS: atom_id res chain seq x y z
N MET A 1 10.38 -12.20 8.81
CA MET A 1 9.39 -11.30 8.19
C MET A 1 10.20 -10.20 7.54
N VAL A 2 10.02 -9.97 6.24
CA VAL A 2 10.74 -8.92 5.49
C VAL A 2 9.66 -8.03 4.91
N ASP A 3 9.84 -6.72 5.01
CA ASP A 3 8.87 -5.79 4.46
C ASP A 3 9.07 -5.64 2.95
N LEU A 4 8.00 -5.30 2.23
CA LEU A 4 7.98 -5.23 0.76
C LEU A 4 9.13 -4.36 0.19
N GLN A 5 9.37 -3.20 0.78
CA GLN A 5 10.40 -2.24 0.35
C GLN A 5 11.83 -2.76 0.50
N GLN A 6 12.05 -3.77 1.34
CA GLN A 6 13.34 -4.42 1.54
C GLN A 6 13.43 -5.77 0.82
N TYR A 7 12.37 -6.22 0.14
CA TYR A 7 12.32 -7.51 -0.50
C TYR A 7 13.09 -7.51 -1.84
N PRO A 8 14.17 -8.32 -2.01
CA PRO A 8 15.04 -8.23 -3.19
C PRO A 8 14.31 -8.43 -4.52
N ASP A 9 13.35 -9.36 -4.53
CA ASP A 9 12.55 -9.66 -5.71
C ASP A 9 11.61 -8.52 -6.11
N PHE A 10 11.18 -7.69 -5.14
CA PHE A 10 10.41 -6.47 -5.42
C PHE A 10 11.33 -5.37 -5.97
N GLN A 11 12.50 -5.17 -5.35
CA GLN A 11 13.49 -4.18 -5.81
C GLN A 11 13.96 -4.44 -7.25
N ALA A 12 13.97 -5.71 -7.69
CA ALA A 12 14.32 -6.10 -9.05
C ALA A 12 13.23 -5.78 -10.11
N LEU A 13 12.00 -5.42 -9.71
CA LEU A 13 10.89 -5.13 -10.63
C LEU A 13 10.93 -3.72 -11.23
N ASP A 14 11.78 -2.84 -10.71
CA ASP A 14 11.83 -1.41 -11.09
C ASP A 14 10.45 -0.71 -10.98
N VAL A 15 9.70 -1.06 -9.92
CA VAL A 15 8.39 -0.47 -9.60
C VAL A 15 8.53 0.48 -8.42
N ALA A 16 8.03 1.70 -8.57
CA ALA A 16 7.99 2.67 -7.48
C ALA A 16 6.98 2.27 -6.40
N LEU A 17 7.37 2.38 -5.13
CA LEU A 17 6.49 2.19 -3.99
C LEU A 17 6.16 3.53 -3.34
N VAL A 18 4.88 3.80 -3.13
CA VAL A 18 4.38 4.97 -2.40
C VAL A 18 3.41 4.49 -1.34
N SER A 19 3.62 4.90 -0.09
CA SER A 19 2.68 4.66 1.00
C SER A 19 1.80 5.89 1.20
N ILE A 20 0.51 5.67 1.46
CA ILE A 20 -0.49 6.73 1.65
C ILE A 20 -1.35 6.35 2.85
N ALA A 21 -1.47 7.25 3.82
CA ALA A 21 -2.27 7.04 5.03
C ALA A 21 -2.95 8.34 5.48
N PHE A 22 -3.96 8.21 6.36
CA PHE A 22 -4.63 9.37 6.94
C PHE A 22 -3.81 10.04 8.04
N ASP A 23 -2.86 9.30 8.63
CA ASP A 23 -2.04 9.76 9.74
C ASP A 23 -1.30 11.06 9.39
N PRO A 24 -1.24 12.05 10.30
CA PRO A 24 -0.48 13.27 10.09
C PRO A 24 1.00 13.01 9.82
N ALA A 25 1.65 13.90 9.08
CA ALA A 25 3.08 13.79 8.75
C ALA A 25 3.98 13.62 9.99
N THR A 26 3.61 14.22 11.13
CA THR A 26 4.36 14.08 12.39
C THR A 26 4.31 12.67 12.96
N GLU A 27 3.19 11.97 12.80
CA GLU A 27 3.05 10.58 13.25
C GLU A 27 3.76 9.63 12.29
N GLN A 28 3.59 9.84 10.97
CA GLN A 28 4.32 9.08 9.96
C GLN A 28 5.84 9.25 10.08
N ALA A 29 6.34 10.44 10.42
CA ALA A 29 7.77 10.67 10.62
C ALA A 29 8.37 9.83 11.75
N ALA A 30 7.65 9.64 12.86
CA ALA A 30 8.10 8.76 13.94
C ALA A 30 8.14 7.28 13.48
N VAL A 31 7.12 6.87 12.72
CA VAL A 31 7.00 5.51 12.16
C VAL A 31 8.12 5.21 11.15
N ILE A 32 8.52 6.19 10.32
CA ILE A 32 9.63 6.01 9.36
C ILE A 32 10.92 5.58 10.09
N ASP A 33 11.24 6.24 11.20
CA ASP A 33 12.43 5.93 11.99
C ASP A 33 12.29 4.58 12.70
N ASP A 34 11.13 4.32 13.33
CA ASP A 34 10.88 3.07 14.08
C ASP A 34 10.92 1.82 13.19
N TYR A 35 10.40 1.90 11.97
CA TYR A 35 10.36 0.79 11.02
C TYR A 35 11.51 0.79 10.02
N GLY A 36 12.42 1.77 10.09
CA GLY A 36 13.57 1.87 9.18
C GLY A 36 13.15 1.96 7.72
N ILE A 37 12.09 2.73 7.44
CA ILE A 37 11.57 2.91 6.08
C ILE A 37 12.63 3.65 5.25
N PRO A 38 13.09 3.09 4.11
CA PRO A 38 14.11 3.72 3.28
C PRO A 38 13.66 5.09 2.76
N PRO A 39 14.57 6.07 2.64
CA PRO A 39 14.24 7.43 2.22
C PRO A 39 13.67 7.55 0.80
N ASN A 40 13.80 6.49 -0.02
CA ASN A 40 13.26 6.42 -1.37
C ASN A 40 11.83 5.86 -1.43
N VAL A 41 11.18 5.57 -0.29
CA VAL A 41 9.77 5.21 -0.21
C VAL A 41 8.99 6.41 0.31
N PRO A 42 8.31 7.19 -0.54
CA PRO A 42 7.50 8.32 -0.09
C PRO A 42 6.34 7.85 0.79
N MET A 43 6.16 8.56 1.90
CA MET A 43 5.05 8.40 2.83
C MET A 43 4.17 9.66 2.76
N LEU A 44 2.97 9.50 2.21
CA LEU A 44 2.06 10.59 1.88
C LEU A 44 0.87 10.64 2.85
N VAL A 45 0.39 11.86 3.08
CA VAL A 45 -0.76 12.14 3.96
C VAL A 45 -1.99 12.39 3.10
N ASP A 46 -3.04 11.60 3.29
CA ASP A 46 -4.37 11.74 2.67
C ASP A 46 -5.39 12.18 3.73
N ALA A 47 -5.10 13.29 4.43
CA ALA A 47 -5.82 13.71 5.64
C ALA A 47 -7.33 13.93 5.45
N ASP A 48 -7.76 14.30 4.24
CA ASP A 48 -9.18 14.49 3.91
C ASP A 48 -9.80 13.28 3.19
N GLY A 49 -9.01 12.24 2.89
CA GLY A 49 -9.43 11.05 2.18
C GLY A 49 -9.69 11.25 0.68
N ALA A 50 -9.23 12.36 0.08
CA ALA A 50 -9.46 12.64 -1.33
C ALA A 50 -8.84 11.57 -2.24
N VAL A 51 -7.62 11.11 -1.94
CA VAL A 51 -6.96 10.04 -2.72
C VAL A 51 -7.71 8.72 -2.53
N SER A 52 -8.04 8.39 -1.28
CA SER A 52 -8.74 7.15 -0.96
C SER A 52 -10.13 7.07 -1.61
N ARG A 53 -10.83 8.20 -1.75
CA ARG A 53 -12.07 8.29 -2.53
C ARG A 53 -11.83 8.18 -4.03
N ALA A 54 -10.80 8.85 -4.55
CA ALA A 54 -10.48 8.82 -5.99
C ALA A 54 -10.15 7.40 -6.48
N TYR A 55 -9.53 6.58 -5.63
CA TYR A 55 -9.23 5.18 -5.91
C TYR A 55 -10.34 4.20 -5.48
N ASP A 56 -11.47 4.70 -4.96
CA ASP A 56 -12.61 3.91 -4.50
C ASP A 56 -12.22 2.80 -3.49
N VAL A 57 -11.28 3.09 -2.58
CA VAL A 57 -10.80 2.12 -1.57
C VAL A 57 -11.56 2.19 -0.25
N LEU A 58 -12.28 3.29 0.02
CA LEU A 58 -13.05 3.46 1.27
C LEU A 58 -14.25 2.50 1.39
N LYS A 59 -14.65 1.82 0.31
CA LYS A 59 -15.61 0.70 0.39
C LYS A 59 -15.13 -0.46 1.25
N TRP A 60 -13.84 -0.53 1.56
CA TRP A 60 -13.20 -1.50 2.45
C TRP A 60 -12.72 -0.88 3.77
N ALA A 61 -13.17 0.34 4.07
CA ALA A 61 -12.74 1.05 5.26
C ALA A 61 -12.98 0.23 6.52
N VAL A 62 -12.04 0.33 7.46
CA VAL A 62 -12.22 -0.24 8.80
C VAL A 62 -13.31 0.56 9.54
N ARG A 63 -13.77 0.05 10.69
CA ARG A 63 -14.89 0.66 11.46
C ARG A 63 -14.68 2.14 11.80
N THR A 64 -13.42 2.58 11.92
CA THR A 64 -13.02 3.96 12.22
C THR A 64 -13.03 4.88 10.99
N GLY A 65 -13.22 4.34 9.78
CA GLY A 65 -13.42 5.07 8.53
C GLY A 65 -12.18 5.24 7.65
N GLU A 66 -11.01 4.85 8.15
CA GLU A 66 -9.75 4.84 7.42
C GLU A 66 -9.76 3.73 6.36
N PRO A 67 -9.03 3.90 5.23
CA PRO A 67 -8.85 2.83 4.26
C PRO A 67 -8.30 1.57 4.93
N GLY A 68 -8.71 0.41 4.41
CA GLY A 68 -8.17 -0.88 4.82
C GLY A 68 -6.70 -1.05 4.41
N HIS A 69 -6.20 -2.28 4.51
CA HIS A 69 -4.86 -2.62 4.03
C HIS A 69 -4.90 -2.92 2.51
N THR A 70 -5.01 -1.86 1.71
CA THR A 70 -5.18 -1.93 0.25
C THR A 70 -3.89 -1.70 -0.52
N PHE A 71 -3.65 -2.50 -1.56
CA PHE A 71 -2.61 -2.27 -2.57
C PHE A 71 -3.24 -1.92 -3.92
N VAL A 72 -2.63 -0.96 -4.62
CA VAL A 72 -3.02 -0.55 -5.96
C VAL A 72 -1.80 -0.59 -6.88
N LEU A 73 -1.90 -1.30 -8.00
CA LEU A 73 -0.90 -1.28 -9.06
C LEU A 73 -1.38 -0.37 -10.19
N VAL A 74 -0.55 0.61 -10.54
CA VAL A 74 -0.79 1.56 -11.63
C VAL A 74 0.32 1.39 -12.67
N ASP A 75 -0.06 1.30 -13.95
CA ASP A 75 0.91 1.20 -15.05
C ASP A 75 1.52 2.56 -15.43
N GLU A 76 2.46 2.53 -16.36
CA GLU A 76 3.14 3.73 -16.91
C GLU A 76 2.19 4.73 -17.59
N ASN A 77 1.00 4.30 -18.01
CA ASN A 77 -0.02 5.14 -18.61
C ASN A 77 -0.98 5.74 -17.56
N GLY A 78 -0.76 5.47 -16.28
CA GLY A 78 -1.60 5.93 -15.18
C GLY A 78 -2.89 5.14 -15.01
N LYS A 79 -2.99 3.94 -15.59
CA LYS A 79 -4.17 3.08 -15.47
C LYS A 79 -4.00 2.12 -14.30
N ILE A 80 -5.06 1.96 -13.50
CA ILE A 80 -5.12 0.93 -12.47
C ILE A 80 -5.18 -0.44 -13.15
N VAL A 81 -4.14 -1.25 -12.95
CA VAL A 81 -4.05 -2.62 -13.45
C VAL A 81 -4.69 -3.58 -12.46
N TRP A 82 -4.51 -3.31 -11.16
CA TRP A 82 -5.04 -4.13 -10.09
C TRP A 82 -5.24 -3.34 -8.81
N ILE A 83 -6.26 -3.73 -8.05
CA ILE A 83 -6.58 -3.20 -6.73
C ILE A 83 -7.04 -4.37 -5.85
N LYS A 84 -6.47 -4.50 -4.66
CA LYS A 84 -6.89 -5.52 -3.69
C LYS A 84 -6.70 -5.04 -2.27
N ASP A 85 -7.74 -5.24 -1.48
CA ASP A 85 -7.70 -5.02 -0.05
C ASP A 85 -7.52 -6.35 0.71
N TYR A 86 -6.72 -6.28 1.77
CA TYR A 86 -6.40 -7.39 2.66
C TYR A 86 -6.91 -7.17 4.09
N GLY A 87 -7.29 -5.93 4.44
CA GLY A 87 -7.64 -5.54 5.82
C GLY A 87 -9.13 -5.39 6.10
N SER A 88 -9.97 -5.51 5.08
CA SER A 88 -11.40 -5.25 5.15
C SER A 88 -12.07 -6.14 6.18
N PRO A 89 -12.93 -5.60 7.05
CA PRO A 89 -13.66 -6.38 8.04
C PRO A 89 -14.62 -7.41 7.40
N ASP A 90 -14.94 -7.26 6.12
CA ASP A 90 -15.80 -8.19 5.37
C ASP A 90 -15.05 -9.43 4.86
N LEU A 91 -13.72 -9.46 4.97
CA LEU A 91 -12.92 -10.63 4.58
C LEU A 91 -13.05 -11.75 5.63
N PRO A 92 -13.02 -13.04 5.21
CA PRO A 92 -13.02 -14.16 6.14
C PRO A 92 -11.82 -14.16 7.11
N ASN A 93 -10.69 -13.59 6.68
CA ASN A 93 -9.47 -13.48 7.46
C ASN A 93 -8.73 -12.18 7.08
N PRO A 94 -9.10 -11.03 7.67
CA PRO A 94 -8.40 -9.77 7.41
C PRO A 94 -6.99 -9.81 8.00
N VAL A 95 -6.02 -9.30 7.24
CA VAL A 95 -4.61 -9.29 7.60
C VAL A 95 -4.00 -7.91 7.38
N MET A 96 -3.11 -7.52 8.31
CA MET A 96 -2.28 -6.32 8.19
C MET A 96 -0.86 -6.63 7.70
N TYR A 97 -0.52 -7.91 7.59
CA TYR A 97 0.71 -8.37 6.97
C TYR A 97 0.35 -9.18 5.72
N VAL A 98 0.93 -8.77 4.60
CA VAL A 98 0.85 -9.49 3.32
C VAL A 98 2.24 -10.01 2.99
N ASP A 99 2.33 -11.26 2.59
CA ASP A 99 3.60 -11.84 2.16
C ASP A 99 4.12 -11.08 0.91
N PRO A 100 5.33 -10.49 0.93
CA PRO A 100 5.89 -9.81 -0.23
C PRO A 100 5.93 -10.68 -1.49
N ALA A 101 6.09 -11.99 -1.35
CA ALA A 101 6.09 -12.91 -2.49
C ALA A 101 4.75 -12.90 -3.24
N GLU A 102 3.62 -12.78 -2.52
CA GLU A 102 2.29 -12.68 -3.13
C GLU A 102 2.17 -11.40 -3.95
N LEU A 103 2.60 -10.26 -3.40
CA LEU A 103 2.55 -8.97 -4.08
C LEU A 103 3.46 -8.95 -5.32
N VAL A 104 4.68 -9.46 -5.20
CA VAL A 104 5.62 -9.61 -6.32
C VAL A 104 5.02 -10.47 -7.44
N ASP A 105 4.38 -11.59 -7.10
CA ASP A 105 3.72 -12.45 -8.08
C ASP A 105 2.59 -11.72 -8.81
N TYR A 106 1.78 -10.93 -8.10
CA TYR A 106 0.76 -10.09 -8.73
C TYR A 106 1.39 -9.04 -9.65
N ILE A 107 2.42 -8.33 -9.19
CA ILE A 107 3.07 -7.30 -10.00
C ILE A 107 3.68 -7.92 -11.26
N ARG A 108 4.48 -8.99 -11.13
CA ARG A 108 5.13 -9.68 -12.27
C ARG A 108 4.14 -10.13 -13.35
N ARG A 109 2.96 -10.61 -12.97
CA ARG A 109 1.93 -11.05 -13.92
C ARG A 109 1.26 -9.91 -14.68
N ASN A 110 1.48 -8.67 -14.23
CA ASN A 110 0.84 -7.45 -14.71
C ASN A 110 1.85 -6.39 -15.18
N LEU A 111 3.14 -6.72 -15.20
CA LEU A 111 4.17 -5.99 -15.93
C LEU A 111 4.25 -6.64 -17.31
N ASP A 112 3.94 -5.87 -18.36
CA ASP A 112 4.01 -6.31 -19.76
C ASP A 112 5.46 -6.52 -20.24
#